data_AF-A0A7W1HHL0-F1
#
_entry.id   AF-A0A7W1HHL0-F1
#
_cell.length_a   1.000
_cell.length_b   1.000
_cell.length_c   1.000
_cell.angle_alpha   90.00
_cell.angle_beta   90.00
_cell.angle_gamma   90.00
#
_symmetry.space_group_name_H-M   'P 1'
#
loop_
_entity.id
_entity.type
_entity.pdbx_description
1 polymer ?
#
loop_
_entity_poly.entity_id
_entity_poly.type
_entity_poly.pdbx_seq_one_letter_code
_entity_poly.pdbx_strand_id
1 'polypeptide(L)'
;MSADGDEVDARDAATDEDVRTRSRLARDRSMVEHGRRMAGAPGAMMAGAMIALRDIYEAPKDDQIVAVSETPDEPHDVDRDGVTLSADELGGADDVSVDAQPRRQPVMPARRSSRRR
;
A
#
# COMPACT_ATOMS: atom_id res chain seq x y z
N MET A 1 -20.05 -29.06 35.45
CA MET A 1 -19.42 -28.83 34.13
C MET A 1 -19.61 -27.36 33.85
N SER A 2 -18.70 -26.55 34.38
CA SER A 2 -18.81 -25.09 34.38
C SER A 2 -18.15 -24.57 33.12
N ALA A 3 -18.88 -23.75 32.38
CA ALA A 3 -18.34 -22.98 31.27
C ALA A 3 -17.45 -21.89 31.88
N ASP A 4 -16.13 -22.09 31.83
CA ASP A 4 -15.18 -21.00 31.95
C ASP A 4 -15.36 -20.15 30.69
N GLY A 5 -16.00 -19.00 30.89
CA GLY A 5 -16.14 -17.96 29.90
C GLY A 5 -14.75 -17.48 29.51
N ASP A 6 -14.56 -17.41 28.20
CA ASP A 6 -13.43 -16.80 27.52
C ASP A 6 -13.42 -15.29 27.87
N GLU A 7 -12.89 -14.97 29.05
CA GLU A 7 -12.66 -13.61 29.52
C GLU A 7 -11.39 -13.11 28.81
N VAL A 8 -11.54 -12.80 27.52
CA VAL A 8 -10.52 -12.10 26.74
C VAL A 8 -10.22 -10.76 27.42
N ASP A 9 -9.00 -10.65 27.92
CA ASP A 9 -8.39 -9.50 28.60
C ASP A 9 -8.52 -8.25 27.71
N ALA A 10 -9.60 -7.50 27.87
CA ALA A 10 -9.94 -6.28 27.14
C ALA A 10 -9.10 -5.08 27.63
N ARG A 11 -7.78 -5.25 27.69
CA ARG A 11 -6.83 -4.19 28.04
C ARG A 11 -6.21 -3.62 26.78
N ASP A 12 -6.63 -2.41 26.42
CA ASP A 12 -5.87 -1.43 25.62
C ASP A 12 -5.31 -1.90 24.26
N ALA A 13 -6.12 -2.54 23.43
CA ALA A 13 -5.82 -2.58 22.00
C ALA A 13 -6.14 -1.21 21.39
N ALA A 14 -5.14 -0.33 21.32
CA ALA A 14 -5.28 0.96 20.64
C ALA A 14 -5.79 0.75 19.21
N THR A 15 -6.92 1.36 18.88
CA THR A 15 -7.52 1.25 17.56
C THR A 15 -6.66 1.98 16.51
N ASP A 16 -6.82 1.65 15.23
CA ASP A 16 -6.13 2.37 14.15
C ASP A 16 -6.44 3.88 14.17
N GLU A 17 -7.65 4.24 14.58
CA GLU A 17 -8.06 5.62 14.78
C GLU A 17 -7.27 6.31 15.90
N ASP A 18 -7.02 5.60 17.01
CA ASP A 18 -6.18 6.11 18.10
C ASP A 18 -4.74 6.37 17.64
N VAL A 19 -4.17 5.47 16.84
CA VAL A 19 -2.80 5.60 16.30
C VAL A 19 -2.71 6.80 15.35
N ARG A 20 -3.70 6.98 14.47
CA ARG A 20 -3.77 8.12 13.54
C ARG A 20 -3.93 9.43 14.30
N THR A 21 -4.81 9.47 15.29
CA THR A 21 -5.05 10.66 16.12
C THR A 21 -3.79 11.04 16.90
N ARG A 22 -3.11 10.07 17.54
CA ARG A 22 -1.85 10.31 18.23
C ARG A 22 -0.76 10.84 17.29
N SER A 23 -0.66 10.28 16.08
CA SER A 23 0.31 10.69 15.07
C SER A 23 0.06 12.12 14.57
N ARG A 24 -1.22 12.49 14.33
CA ARG A 24 -1.60 13.86 13.96
C ARG A 24 -1.25 14.86 15.06
N LEU A 25 -1.65 14.60 16.30
CA LEU A 25 -1.36 15.46 17.44
C LEU A 25 0.14 15.67 17.67
N ALA A 26 0.94 14.61 17.48
CA ALA A 26 2.40 14.70 17.58
C ALA A 26 2.99 15.61 16.49
N ARG A 27 2.52 15.48 15.25
CA ARG A 27 2.95 16.31 14.11
C ARG A 27 2.59 17.78 14.33
N ASP A 28 1.37 18.06 14.77
CA ASP A 28 0.87 19.41 14.98
C ASP A 28 1.63 20.13 16.10
N ARG A 29 1.92 19.41 17.20
CA ARG A 29 2.79 19.93 18.27
C ARG A 29 4.19 20.26 17.76
N SER A 30 4.76 19.39 16.93
CA SER A 30 6.09 19.63 16.33
C SER A 30 6.11 20.89 15.46
N MET A 31 5.06 21.13 14.65
CA MET A 31 4.93 22.35 13.86
C MET A 31 4.81 23.60 14.72
N VAL A 32 4.01 23.57 15.77
CA VAL A 32 3.86 24.71 16.69
C VAL A 32 5.18 25.01 17.40
N GLU A 33 5.89 23.98 17.86
CA GLU A 33 7.20 24.12 18.49
C GLU A 33 8.26 24.64 17.51
N HIS A 34 8.21 24.19 16.25
CA HIS A 34 9.07 24.71 15.20
C HIS A 34 8.78 26.18 14.88
N GLY A 35 7.52 26.56 14.74
CA GLY A 35 7.10 27.95 14.58
C GLY A 35 7.55 28.81 15.76
N ARG A 36 7.44 28.27 16.98
CA ARG A 36 7.95 28.92 18.20
C ARG A 36 9.47 29.11 18.17
N ARG A 37 10.24 28.13 17.70
CA ARG A 37 11.70 28.25 17.57
C ARG A 37 12.12 29.27 16.50
N MET A 38 11.39 29.35 15.40
CA MET A 38 11.68 30.26 14.28
C MET A 38 11.40 31.72 14.62
N ALA A 39 10.24 32.02 15.20
CA ALA A 39 9.76 33.40 15.37
C ALA A 39 9.09 33.67 16.73
N GLY A 40 9.31 32.81 17.73
CA GLY A 40 8.74 33.00 19.07
C GLY A 40 7.22 32.81 19.11
N ALA A 41 6.54 33.55 19.98
CA ALA A 41 5.09 33.44 20.14
C ALA A 41 4.29 33.71 18.84
N PRO A 42 4.63 34.71 18.00
CA PRO A 42 3.99 34.91 16.70
C PRO A 42 4.10 33.70 15.77
N GLY A 43 5.27 33.03 15.75
CA GLY A 43 5.48 31.85 14.92
C GLY A 43 4.67 30.63 15.38
N ALA A 44 4.48 30.48 16.70
CA ALA A 44 3.60 29.45 17.26
C ALA A 44 2.13 29.68 16.87
N MET A 45 1.66 30.94 16.91
CA MET A 45 0.30 31.29 16.49
C MET A 45 0.10 31.04 15.00
N MET A 46 1.05 31.43 14.15
CA MET A 46 0.97 31.17 12.72
C MET A 46 0.96 29.68 12.40
N ALA A 47 1.80 28.87 13.06
CA ALA A 47 1.76 27.42 12.91
C ALA A 47 0.39 26.83 13.31
N GLY A 48 -0.19 27.31 14.42
CA GLY A 48 -1.55 26.94 14.82
C GLY A 48 -2.62 27.34 13.81
N ALA A 49 -2.52 28.53 13.22
CA ALA A 49 -3.44 28.99 12.17
C ALA A 49 -3.33 28.13 10.91
N MET A 50 -2.12 27.74 10.50
CA MET A 50 -1.92 26.86 9.34
C MET A 50 -2.46 25.45 9.57
N ILE A 51 -2.38 24.93 10.80
CA ILE A 51 -3.03 23.67 11.18
C ILE A 51 -4.55 23.79 11.05
N ALA A 52 -5.15 24.84 11.61
CA ALA A 52 -6.59 25.05 11.50
C ALA A 52 -7.07 25.23 10.05
N LEU A 53 -6.31 25.94 9.22
CA LEU A 53 -6.62 26.09 7.80
C LEU A 53 -6.54 24.76 7.05
N ARG A 54 -5.52 23.93 7.34
CA ARG A 54 -5.42 22.58 6.78
C ARG A 54 -6.63 21.75 7.19
N ASP A 55 -7.01 21.75 8.45
CA ASP A 55 -8.11 20.92 8.94
C ASP A 55 -9.46 21.33 8.32
N ILE A 56 -9.67 22.63 8.03
CA ILE A 56 -10.86 23.13 7.32
C ILE A 56 -10.86 22.70 5.84
N TYR A 57 -9.70 22.78 5.17
CA TYR A 57 -9.60 22.49 3.74
C TYR A 57 -9.53 21.00 3.42
N GLU A 58 -8.90 20.22 4.29
CA GLU A 58 -8.56 18.82 4.09
C GLU A 58 -9.57 17.90 4.78
N ALA A 59 -10.82 18.37 4.95
CA ALA A 59 -11.95 17.73 5.64
C ALA A 59 -11.81 16.21 5.71
N PRO A 60 -11.98 15.59 6.91
CA PRO A 60 -11.52 14.25 7.20
C PRO A 60 -11.94 13.32 6.07
N LYS A 61 -10.95 12.85 5.29
CA LYS A 61 -11.20 11.90 4.23
C LYS A 61 -11.91 10.72 4.88
N ASP A 62 -13.13 10.43 4.42
CA ASP A 62 -13.76 9.16 4.69
C ASP A 62 -12.82 8.11 4.07
N ASP A 63 -11.97 7.52 4.91
CA ASP A 63 -11.03 6.46 4.53
C ASP A 63 -11.77 5.14 4.25
N GLN A 64 -13.01 5.21 3.75
CA GLN A 64 -13.68 4.13 3.05
C GLN A 64 -13.09 3.97 1.64
N ILE A 65 -11.76 3.85 1.57
CA ILE A 65 -11.13 3.31 0.38
C ILE A 65 -11.35 1.81 0.49
N VAL A 66 -12.44 1.33 -0.12
CA VAL A 66 -12.63 -0.10 -0.36
C VAL A 66 -11.47 -0.52 -1.24
N ALA A 67 -10.46 -1.13 -0.63
CA ALA A 67 -9.35 -1.74 -1.35
C ALA A 67 -9.87 -2.98 -2.07
N VAL A 68 -10.45 -2.77 -3.26
CA VAL A 68 -10.82 -3.86 -4.16
C VAL A 68 -9.51 -4.35 -4.79
N SER A 69 -8.91 -5.37 -4.19
CA SER A 69 -7.85 -6.13 -4.83
C SER A 69 -8.51 -7.09 -5.82
N GLU A 70 -8.74 -6.62 -7.05
CA GLU A 70 -9.01 -7.51 -8.18
C GLU A 70 -7.72 -8.28 -8.46
N THR A 71 -7.54 -9.36 -7.71
CA THR A 71 -6.47 -10.31 -8.00
C THR A 71 -7.04 -11.20 -9.10
N PRO A 72 -6.42 -11.26 -10.29
CA PRO A 72 -6.85 -12.21 -11.30
C PRO A 72 -6.81 -13.62 -10.71
N ASP A 73 -7.91 -14.36 -10.81
CA ASP A 73 -8.01 -15.73 -10.28
C ASP A 73 -6.98 -16.68 -10.92
N GLU A 74 -6.52 -16.36 -12.13
CA GLU A 74 -5.50 -17.10 -12.87
C GLU A 74 -4.46 -16.13 -13.48
N PRO A 75 -3.14 -16.38 -13.30
CA PRO A 75 -2.11 -15.61 -13.97
C PRO A 75 -2.13 -15.88 -15.48
N HIS A 76 -2.03 -14.82 -16.28
CA HIS A 76 -2.01 -14.90 -17.75
C HIS A 76 -0.81 -15.74 -18.26
N ASP A 77 -1.07 -16.80 -19.04
CA ASP A 77 -0.04 -17.69 -19.62
C ASP A 77 0.50 -17.11 -20.93
N VAL A 78 1.39 -16.12 -20.81
CA VAL A 78 2.03 -15.41 -21.94
C VAL A 78 2.73 -16.38 -22.91
N ASP A 79 3.28 -17.49 -22.39
CA ASP A 79 3.97 -18.49 -23.21
C ASP A 79 3.02 -19.25 -24.14
N ARG A 80 1.72 -19.31 -23.81
CA ARG A 80 0.68 -19.95 -24.62
C ARG A 80 -0.07 -18.96 -25.48
N ASP A 81 -0.45 -17.82 -24.90
CA ASP A 81 -1.48 -16.95 -25.45
C ASP A 81 -0.91 -15.66 -26.05
N GLY A 82 0.36 -15.33 -25.79
CA GLY A 82 0.97 -14.07 -26.21
C GLY A 82 0.46 -12.87 -25.40
N VAL A 83 0.68 -11.66 -25.93
CA VAL A 83 0.27 -10.41 -25.29
C VAL A 83 -0.40 -9.50 -26.32
N THR A 84 -1.58 -9.00 -26.00
CA THR A 84 -2.23 -7.92 -26.74
C THR A 84 -2.48 -6.76 -25.79
N LEU A 85 -2.06 -5.56 -26.19
CA LEU A 85 -2.23 -4.33 -25.44
C LEU A 85 -2.89 -3.30 -26.34
N SER A 86 -3.97 -2.69 -25.84
CA SER A 86 -4.68 -1.64 -26.55
C SER A 86 -3.91 -0.32 -26.51
N ALA A 87 -4.18 0.56 -27.47
CA ALA A 87 -3.62 1.90 -27.51
C ALA A 87 -3.91 2.70 -26.23
N ASP A 88 -5.10 2.50 -25.65
CA ASP A 88 -5.53 3.15 -24.41
C ASP A 88 -4.67 2.71 -23.21
N GLU A 89 -4.35 1.42 -23.11
CA GLU A 89 -3.49 0.88 -22.05
C GLU A 89 -2.03 1.36 -22.17
N LEU A 90 -1.59 1.66 -23.39
CA LEU A 90 -0.25 2.11 -23.70
C LEU A 90 -0.08 3.64 -23.71
N GLY A 91 -1.19 4.40 -23.74
CA GLY A 91 -1.17 5.83 -24.06
C GLY A 91 -0.60 6.11 -25.46
N GLY A 92 -0.76 5.15 -26.37
CA GLY A 92 -0.24 5.17 -27.74
C GLY A 92 -1.31 5.52 -28.77
N ALA A 93 -0.93 5.51 -30.05
CA ALA A 93 -1.85 5.70 -31.17
C ALA A 93 -2.38 4.38 -31.75
N ASP A 94 -1.70 3.26 -31.49
CA ASP A 94 -1.94 1.97 -32.13
C ASP A 94 -1.93 0.85 -31.10
N ASP A 95 -2.69 -0.21 -31.38
CA ASP A 95 -2.68 -1.45 -30.61
C ASP A 95 -1.41 -2.26 -30.91
N VAL A 96 -0.87 -2.93 -29.89
CA VAL A 96 0.33 -3.76 -29.99
C VAL A 96 0.00 -5.21 -29.66
N SER A 97 0.30 -6.11 -30.58
CA SER A 97 0.16 -7.56 -30.38
C SER A 97 1.50 -8.27 -30.57
N VAL A 98 1.83 -9.14 -29.62
CA VAL A 98 3.02 -9.99 -29.63
C VAL A 98 2.56 -11.44 -29.53
N ASP A 99 2.84 -12.22 -30.58
CA ASP A 99 2.52 -13.64 -30.63
C ASP A 99 3.29 -14.45 -29.56
N ALA A 100 2.69 -15.54 -29.12
CA ALA A 100 3.32 -16.49 -28.20
C ALA A 100 4.64 -17.04 -28.78
N GLN A 101 5.66 -17.18 -27.92
CA GLN A 101 6.94 -17.73 -28.35
C GLN A 101 6.83 -19.23 -28.67
N PRO A 102 7.62 -19.73 -29.65
CA PRO A 102 7.65 -21.16 -29.95
C PRO A 102 8.15 -21.95 -28.74
N ARG A 103 7.43 -23.04 -28.40
CA ARG A 103 7.77 -23.91 -27.27
C ARG A 103 9.19 -24.46 -27.39
N ARG A 104 10.03 -24.19 -26.39
CA ARG A 104 11.38 -24.74 -26.29
C ARG A 104 11.38 -25.99 -25.42
N GLN A 105 12.23 -26.96 -25.76
CA GLN A 105 12.41 -28.13 -24.91
C GLN A 105 13.00 -27.69 -23.55
N PRO A 106 12.57 -28.31 -22.44
CA PRO A 106 13.13 -28.02 -21.13
C PRO A 106 14.63 -28.36 -21.13
N VAL A 107 15.42 -27.50 -20.49
CA VAL A 107 16.87 -27.73 -20.33
C VAL A 107 17.05 -28.88 -19.34
N MET A 108 17.30 -30.07 -19.88
CA MET A 108 17.53 -31.25 -19.05
C MET A 108 18.94 -31.21 -18.44
N PRO A 109 19.09 -31.42 -17.13
CA PRO A 109 20.41 -31.54 -16.53
C PRO A 109 21.13 -32.77 -17.11
N ALA A 110 22.40 -32.62 -17.47
CA ALA A 110 23.21 -33.73 -17.94
C ALA A 110 23.27 -34.81 -16.84
N ARG A 111 22.73 -36.00 -17.14
CA ARG A 111 22.81 -37.16 -16.24
C ARG A 111 24.29 -37.50 -16.01
N ARG A 112 24.80 -37.26 -14.81
CA ARG A 112 26.11 -37.77 -14.40
C ARG A 112 26.06 -39.30 -14.42
N SER A 113 26.69 -39.91 -15.40
CA SER A 113 26.87 -41.36 -15.41
C SER A 113 27.82 -41.72 -14.27
N SER A 114 27.28 -42.33 -13.21
CA SER A 114 28.12 -42.95 -12.19
C SER A 114 28.80 -44.17 -12.82
N ARG A 115 30.05 -44.02 -13.26
CA ARG A 115 30.91 -45.16 -13.56
C ARG A 115 31.14 -45.93 -12.27
N ARG A 116 30.39 -47.02 -12.06
CA ARG A 116 30.72 -48.03 -11.06
C ARG A 116 31.93 -48.82 -11.57
N ARG A 117 33.00 -48.80 -10.78
CA ARG A 117 34.15 -49.72 -10.89
C ARG A 117 33.83 -51.01 -10.17
#